data_AF-A0A5C8GNB9-F1
#
_entry.id   AF-A0A5C8GNB9-F1
#
_cell.length_a   1.000
_cell.length_b   1.000
_cell.length_c   1.000
_cell.angle_alpha   90.00
_cell.angle_beta   90.00
_cell.angle_gamma   90.00
#
_symmetry.space_group_name_H-M   'P 1'
#
loop_
_entity.id
_entity.type
_entity.pdbx_description
1 polymer ?
#
loop_
_entity_poly.entity_id
_entity_poly.type
_entity_poly.pdbx_seq_one_letter_code
_entity_poly.pdbx_strand_id
1 'polypeptide(L)'
;MEKVRRFLILELCAALIMVVIIVLLYESGWLLPGSMMGNASLFVVEIVMQLITLLFIPLALYLLKLGGVRKSLKRKNTIAATAYCRWSSLRMLMICLPMVLNVLFYYLYGEETSFFYMAVVLLVSLSFIYPSKNRCEEEIHLLGEQKDTNEVERI
;
A
#
# COMPACT_ATOMS: atom_id res chain seq x y z
N MET A 1 11.63 -14.22 6.93
CA MET A 1 10.74 -13.18 7.47
C MET A 1 11.43 -11.81 7.62
N GLU A 2 12.61 -11.72 8.27
CA GLU A 2 13.23 -10.41 8.56
C GLU A 2 13.75 -9.62 7.36
N LYS A 3 14.27 -10.30 6.33
CA LYS A 3 14.75 -9.66 5.09
C LYS A 3 13.63 -8.94 4.34
N VAL A 4 12.46 -9.58 4.23
CA VAL A 4 11.26 -9.01 3.59
C VAL A 4 10.73 -7.81 4.39
N ARG A 5 10.74 -7.91 5.73
CA ARG A 5 10.36 -6.79 6.61
C ARG A 5 11.28 -5.59 6.41
N ARG A 6 12.61 -5.79 6.41
CA ARG A 6 13.57 -4.70 6.21
C ARG A 6 13.37 -4.05 4.84
N PHE A 7 13.12 -4.85 3.81
CA PHE A 7 12.80 -4.35 2.48
C PHE A 7 11.53 -3.48 2.48
N LEU A 8 10.46 -3.93 3.15
CA LEU A 8 9.19 -3.20 3.21
C LEU A 8 9.27 -1.90 4.02
N ILE A 9 9.96 -1.91 5.16
CA ILE A 9 10.21 -0.70 5.95
C ILE A 9 11.08 0.27 5.16
N LEU A 10 12.09 -0.24 4.44
CA LEU A 10 12.94 0.56 3.58
C LEU A 10 12.14 1.17 2.41
N GLU A 11 11.22 0.44 1.81
CA GLU A 11 10.31 0.93 0.77
C GLU A 11 9.39 2.02 1.30
N LEU A 12 8.79 1.83 2.48
CA LEU A 12 7.95 2.83 3.14
C LEU A 12 8.74 4.10 3.48
N CYS A 13 9.90 3.93 4.12
CA CYS A 13 10.80 5.05 4.42
C CYS A 13 11.25 5.74 3.15
N ALA A 14 11.58 5.00 2.08
CA ALA A 14 11.93 5.57 0.79
C ALA A 14 10.78 6.38 0.20
N ALA A 15 9.54 5.89 0.23
CA ALA A 15 8.38 6.63 -0.25
C ALA A 15 8.13 7.93 0.56
N LEU A 16 8.27 7.88 1.89
CA LEU A 16 8.16 9.07 2.74
C LEU A 16 9.29 10.07 2.50
N ILE A 17 10.52 9.59 2.39
CA ILE A 17 11.69 10.42 2.06
C ILE A 17 11.50 11.05 0.67
N MET A 18 11.00 10.30 -0.32
CA MET A 18 10.69 10.82 -1.64
C MET A 18 9.66 11.94 -1.58
N VAL A 19 8.59 11.79 -0.80
CA VAL A 19 7.59 12.85 -0.57
C VAL A 19 8.25 14.10 0.03
N VAL A 20 9.08 13.94 1.06
CA VAL A 20 9.80 15.06 1.68
C VAL A 20 10.77 15.73 0.70
N ILE A 21 11.49 14.95 -0.12
CA ILE A 21 12.39 15.48 -1.15
C ILE A 21 11.61 16.29 -2.18
N ILE A 22 10.45 15.80 -2.63
CA ILE A 22 9.58 16.53 -3.56
C ILE A 22 9.18 17.87 -2.96
N VAL A 23 8.68 17.88 -1.72
CA VAL A 23 8.32 19.13 -1.00
C VAL A 23 9.51 20.09 -0.95
N LEU A 24 10.68 19.62 -0.52
CA LEU A 24 11.88 20.45 -0.41
C LEU A 24 12.34 21.02 -1.75
N LEU A 25 12.24 20.26 -2.84
CA LEU A 25 12.60 20.70 -4.19
C LEU A 25 11.72 21.86 -4.67
N TYR A 26 10.41 21.77 -4.43
CA TYR A 26 9.46 22.82 -4.80
C TYR A 26 9.56 24.05 -3.87
N GLU A 27 9.67 23.84 -2.56
CA GLU A 27 9.84 24.93 -1.58
C GLU A 27 11.17 25.68 -1.74
N SER A 28 12.25 24.97 -2.12
CA SER A 28 13.54 25.61 -2.41
C SER A 28 13.54 26.40 -3.71
N GLY A 29 12.43 26.41 -4.46
CA GLY A 29 12.29 27.11 -5.74
C GLY A 29 13.11 26.52 -6.88
N TRP A 30 13.61 25.28 -6.75
CA TRP A 30 14.34 24.60 -7.84
C TRP A 30 13.40 24.20 -8.98
N LEU A 31 12.12 23.95 -8.66
CA LEU A 31 11.05 23.66 -9.59
C LEU A 31 9.92 24.67 -9.40
N LEU A 32 9.51 25.33 -10.48
CA LEU A 32 8.37 26.24 -10.45
C LEU A 32 7.07 25.41 -10.36
N PRO A 33 6.22 25.64 -9.35
CA PRO A 33 4.92 24.98 -9.26
C PRO A 33 4.02 25.43 -10.42
N GLY A 34 3.09 24.56 -10.82
CA GLY A 34 2.10 24.93 -11.85
C GLY A 34 2.62 24.94 -13.29
N SER A 35 3.71 24.23 -13.60
CA SER A 35 4.19 24.08 -14.99
C SER A 35 3.15 23.56 -15.99
N MET A 36 2.11 22.88 -15.49
CA MET A 36 0.99 22.32 -16.27
C MET A 36 -0.36 23.02 -15.99
N MET A 37 -0.34 24.21 -15.38
CA MET A 37 -1.54 24.97 -15.03
C MET A 37 -2.26 25.49 -16.29
N GLY A 38 -3.58 25.28 -16.38
CA GLY A 38 -4.44 25.89 -17.41
C GLY A 38 -4.91 25.00 -18.56
N ASN A 39 -4.53 23.73 -18.63
CA ASN A 39 -5.07 22.81 -19.63
C ASN A 39 -6.35 22.14 -19.13
N ALA A 40 -7.37 21.97 -19.99
CA ALA A 40 -8.59 21.20 -19.70
C ALA A 40 -8.31 19.74 -19.27
N SER A 41 -7.06 19.28 -19.43
CA SER A 41 -6.55 18.02 -18.91
C SER A 41 -6.48 17.94 -17.38
N LEU A 42 -6.48 19.07 -16.66
CA LEU A 42 -6.48 19.12 -15.19
C LEU A 42 -7.60 18.26 -14.60
N PHE A 43 -8.84 18.56 -15.01
CA PHE A 43 -10.03 17.88 -14.52
C PHE A 43 -10.04 16.39 -14.89
N VAL A 44 -9.57 16.06 -16.09
CA VAL A 44 -9.50 14.67 -16.56
C VAL A 44 -8.47 13.88 -15.76
N VAL A 45 -7.28 14.44 -15.54
CA VAL A 45 -6.22 13.79 -14.77
C VAL A 45 -6.60 13.66 -13.30
N GLU A 46 -7.25 14.68 -12.74
CA GLU A 46 -7.80 14.62 -11.39
C GLU A 46 -8.81 13.47 -11.25
N ILE A 47 -9.83 13.40 -12.10
CA ILE A 47 -10.82 12.31 -12.06
C ILE A 47 -10.15 10.95 -12.21
N VAL A 48 -9.19 10.80 -13.13
CA VAL A 48 -8.49 9.53 -13.34
C VAL A 48 -7.67 9.15 -12.09
N MET A 49 -6.92 10.08 -11.51
CA MET A 49 -6.13 9.83 -10.30
C MET A 49 -7.00 9.57 -9.07
N GLN A 50 -8.13 10.27 -8.92
CA GLN A 50 -9.14 10.00 -7.90
C GLN A 50 -9.69 8.59 -8.08
N LEU A 51 -10.14 8.19 -9.27
CA LEU A 51 -10.69 6.86 -9.53
C LEU A 51 -9.68 5.75 -9.23
N ILE A 52 -8.43 5.93 -9.65
CA ILE A 52 -7.34 5.01 -9.31
C ILE A 52 -7.18 4.95 -7.78
N THR A 53 -7.06 6.07 -7.09
CA THR A 53 -6.90 6.13 -5.63
C THR A 53 -8.08 5.45 -4.90
N LEU A 54 -9.30 5.72 -5.35
CA LEU A 54 -10.56 5.20 -4.79
C LEU A 54 -10.75 3.72 -5.10
N LEU A 55 -10.16 3.18 -6.17
CA LEU A 55 -10.05 1.74 -6.43
C LEU A 55 -8.98 1.08 -5.57
N PHE A 56 -7.84 1.75 -5.36
CA PHE A 56 -6.71 1.19 -4.60
C PHE A 56 -7.03 1.03 -3.11
N ILE A 57 -7.86 1.89 -2.51
CA ILE A 57 -8.30 1.77 -1.10
C ILE A 57 -9.09 0.47 -0.82
N PRO A 58 -10.22 0.18 -1.50
CA PRO A 58 -10.96 -1.07 -1.34
C PRO A 58 -10.20 -2.25 -1.93
N LEU A 59 -9.41 -2.09 -3.01
CA LEU A 59 -8.58 -3.18 -3.56
C LEU A 59 -7.54 -3.63 -2.54
N ALA A 60 -6.91 -2.68 -1.87
CA ALA A 60 -6.06 -2.95 -0.73
C ALA A 60 -6.86 -3.74 0.31
N LEU A 61 -7.96 -3.20 0.83
CA LEU A 61 -8.76 -3.85 1.87
C LEU A 61 -9.32 -5.23 1.46
N TYR A 62 -9.65 -5.43 0.19
CA TYR A 62 -10.24 -6.65 -0.37
C TYR A 62 -9.20 -7.75 -0.59
N LEU A 63 -7.93 -7.40 -0.83
CA LEU A 63 -6.84 -8.38 -0.95
C LEU A 63 -6.60 -9.17 0.35
N LEU A 64 -6.89 -8.58 1.51
CA LEU A 64 -6.93 -9.27 2.81
C LEU A 64 -8.18 -10.17 2.94
N LYS A 65 -9.30 -9.75 2.34
CA LYS A 65 -10.57 -10.47 2.40
C LYS A 65 -10.65 -11.62 1.38
N LEU A 66 -9.70 -11.75 0.47
CA LEU A 66 -9.57 -12.93 -0.37
C LEU A 66 -9.16 -14.15 0.49
N GLY A 67 -10.14 -14.68 1.23
CA GLY A 67 -10.16 -16.06 1.73
C GLY A 67 -10.06 -17.11 0.60
N GLY A 68 -9.99 -16.69 -0.67
CA GLY A 68 -9.65 -17.55 -1.81
C GLY A 68 -8.30 -18.27 -1.64
N VAL A 69 -7.41 -17.74 -0.80
CA VAL A 69 -6.16 -18.41 -0.51
C VAL A 69 -6.18 -19.34 0.71
N ARG A 70 -7.25 -19.31 1.53
CA ARG A 70 -7.56 -20.43 2.45
C ARG A 70 -7.77 -21.73 1.66
N LYS A 71 -8.19 -21.63 0.38
CA LYS A 71 -8.36 -22.79 -0.50
C LYS A 71 -7.03 -23.34 -1.02
N SER A 72 -6.01 -22.50 -1.24
CA SER A 72 -4.65 -22.97 -1.55
C SER A 72 -3.92 -23.52 -0.33
N LEU A 73 -4.31 -23.12 0.88
CA LEU A 73 -3.75 -23.60 2.15
C LEU A 73 -4.11 -25.06 2.48
N LYS A 74 -5.15 -25.63 1.84
CA LYS A 74 -5.42 -27.07 1.94
C LYS A 74 -4.33 -27.93 1.29
N ARG A 75 -3.45 -27.36 0.48
CA ARG A 75 -2.36 -28.07 -0.19
C ARG A 75 -1.03 -27.72 0.49
N LYS A 76 -0.69 -28.52 1.51
CA LYS A 76 0.64 -28.64 2.16
C LYS A 76 1.74 -27.78 1.50
N ASN A 77 2.10 -26.65 2.10
CA ASN A 77 3.48 -26.16 2.12
C ASN A 77 3.62 -24.89 2.97
N THR A 78 4.55 -24.91 3.91
CA THR A 78 5.12 -23.76 4.64
C THR A 78 5.64 -22.64 3.71
N ILE A 79 5.85 -22.95 2.43
CA ILE A 79 6.17 -22.01 1.35
C ILE A 79 5.00 -21.03 1.07
N ALA A 80 3.75 -21.47 1.25
CA ALA A 80 2.57 -20.64 1.01
C ALA A 80 2.48 -19.48 2.03
N ALA A 81 2.73 -19.73 3.33
CA ALA A 81 2.83 -18.72 4.39
C ALA A 81 3.75 -17.54 4.00
N THR A 82 4.89 -17.87 3.40
CA THR A 82 5.88 -16.87 2.96
C THR A 82 5.42 -16.10 1.73
N ALA A 83 4.68 -16.75 0.82
CA ALA A 83 4.08 -16.10 -0.34
C ALA A 83 2.97 -15.10 0.04
N TYR A 84 2.20 -15.37 1.11
CA TYR A 84 1.22 -14.42 1.66
C TYR A 84 1.84 -13.13 2.16
N CYS A 85 2.86 -13.27 3.00
CA CYS A 85 3.54 -12.12 3.58
C CYS A 85 4.23 -11.29 2.44
N ARG A 86 4.64 -11.91 1.31
CA ARG A 86 5.11 -11.21 0.08
C ARG A 86 3.99 -10.52 -0.69
N TRP A 87 2.81 -11.13 -0.80
CA TRP A 87 1.64 -10.50 -1.45
C TRP A 87 1.13 -9.28 -0.68
N SER A 88 1.17 -9.34 0.66
CA SER A 88 0.86 -8.20 1.52
C SER A 88 1.87 -7.06 1.35
N SER A 89 3.16 -7.39 1.18
CA SER A 89 4.20 -6.43 0.82
C SER A 89 3.95 -5.76 -0.54
N LEU A 90 3.53 -6.52 -1.55
CA LEU A 90 3.22 -5.99 -2.88
C LEU A 90 2.04 -5.00 -2.86
N ARG A 91 1.04 -5.24 -2.01
CA ARG A 91 -0.06 -4.31 -1.79
C ARG A 91 0.40 -2.99 -1.19
N MET A 92 1.36 -3.02 -0.26
CA MET A 92 1.88 -1.81 0.35
C MET A 92 2.61 -0.94 -0.68
N LEU A 93 3.37 -1.58 -1.58
CA LEU A 93 3.99 -0.93 -2.73
C LEU A 93 2.94 -0.27 -3.64
N MET A 94 1.84 -0.98 -3.90
CA MET A 94 0.71 -0.46 -4.67
C MET A 94 0.06 0.80 -4.06
N ILE A 95 0.14 1.03 -2.74
CA ILE A 95 -0.39 2.24 -2.08
C ILE A 95 0.65 3.37 -2.02
N CYS A 96 1.93 3.04 -1.81
CA CYS A 96 3.00 4.03 -1.79
C CYS A 96 3.17 4.74 -3.15
N LEU A 97 3.03 4.01 -4.25
CA LEU A 97 3.18 4.55 -5.60
C LEU A 97 2.17 5.68 -5.92
N PRO A 98 0.85 5.50 -5.76
CA PRO A 98 -0.12 6.57 -5.94
C PRO A 98 -0.01 7.67 -4.88
N MET A 99 0.48 7.38 -3.67
CA MET A 99 0.73 8.43 -2.66
C MET A 99 1.81 9.41 -3.14
N VAL A 100 2.96 8.90 -3.61
CA VAL A 100 4.05 9.73 -4.14
C VAL A 100 3.58 10.50 -5.37
N LEU A 101 2.83 9.86 -6.28
CA LEU A 101 2.28 10.51 -7.47
C LEU A 101 1.28 11.62 -7.13
N ASN A 102 0.43 11.45 -6.11
CA ASN A 102 -0.52 12.48 -5.69
C ASN A 102 0.20 13.72 -5.12
N VAL A 103 1.26 13.54 -4.31
CA VAL A 103 2.07 14.68 -3.84
C VAL A 103 2.82 15.33 -5.00
N LEU A 104 3.31 14.55 -5.96
CA LEU A 104 3.97 15.09 -7.14
C LEU A 104 2.99 15.94 -7.98
N PHE A 105 1.77 15.45 -8.20
CA PHE A 105 0.72 16.17 -8.93
C PHE A 105 0.21 17.41 -8.18
N TYR A 106 0.18 17.39 -6.85
CA TYR A 106 -0.13 18.56 -6.04
C TYR A 106 0.77 19.75 -6.42
N TYR A 107 2.08 19.54 -6.57
CA TYR A 107 2.98 20.62 -6.98
C TYR A 107 2.97 20.92 -8.49
N LEU A 108 2.82 19.90 -9.34
CA LEU A 108 2.80 20.06 -10.80
C LEU A 108 1.62 20.90 -11.30
N TYR A 109 0.46 20.78 -10.65
CA TYR A 109 -0.77 21.46 -11.06
C TYR A 109 -1.07 22.76 -10.32
N GLY A 110 -0.15 23.23 -9.47
CA GLY A 110 -0.25 24.53 -8.82
C GLY A 110 -0.99 24.50 -7.49
N GLU A 111 -0.61 23.56 -6.62
CA GLU A 111 -1.07 23.48 -5.22
C GLU A 111 -2.56 23.16 -5.07
N GLU A 112 -3.12 22.41 -6.02
CA GLU A 112 -4.51 21.97 -5.98
C GLU A 112 -4.77 21.05 -4.78
N THR A 113 -5.55 21.54 -3.82
CA THR A 113 -5.80 20.88 -2.53
C THR A 113 -6.41 19.48 -2.67
N SER A 114 -7.13 19.18 -3.77
CA SER A 114 -7.67 17.85 -4.06
C SER A 114 -6.62 16.74 -3.99
N PHE A 115 -5.46 16.93 -4.62
CA PHE A 115 -4.39 15.92 -4.64
C PHE A 115 -3.76 15.72 -3.27
N PHE A 116 -3.66 16.79 -2.47
CA PHE A 116 -3.16 16.73 -1.11
C PHE A 116 -4.07 15.87 -0.22
N TYR A 117 -5.40 16.10 -0.27
CA TYR A 117 -6.34 15.28 0.50
C TYR A 117 -6.27 13.79 0.12
N MET A 118 -6.10 13.48 -1.17
CA MET A 118 -5.92 12.09 -1.63
C MET A 118 -4.64 11.45 -1.08
N ALA A 119 -3.53 12.20 -1.04
CA ALA A 119 -2.29 11.72 -0.45
C ALA A 119 -2.43 11.45 1.06
N VAL A 120 -3.13 12.32 1.79
CA VAL A 120 -3.40 12.14 3.24
C VAL A 120 -4.28 10.92 3.49
N VAL A 121 -5.35 10.73 2.70
CA VAL A 121 -6.22 9.55 2.83
C VAL A 121 -5.45 8.24 2.56
N LEU A 122 -4.54 8.24 1.58
CA LEU A 122 -3.65 7.11 1.32
C LEU A 122 -2.69 6.85 2.49
N LEU A 123 -2.14 7.89 3.11
CA LEU A 123 -1.26 7.78 4.28
C LEU A 123 -1.98 7.19 5.50
N VAL A 124 -3.21 7.65 5.77
CA VAL A 124 -4.04 7.08 6.84
C VAL A 124 -4.37 5.62 6.54
N SER A 125 -4.78 5.32 5.30
CA SER A 125 -5.06 3.95 4.85
C SER A 125 -3.83 3.06 5.01
N LEU A 126 -2.63 3.55 4.69
CA LEU A 126 -1.36 2.85 4.87
C LEU A 126 -1.11 2.46 6.33
N SER A 127 -1.51 3.31 7.28
CA SER A 127 -1.40 3.04 8.72
C SER A 127 -2.32 1.91 9.18
N PHE A 128 -3.53 1.81 8.61
CA PHE A 128 -4.45 0.68 8.87
C PHE A 128 -3.98 -0.63 8.25
N ILE A 129 -3.24 -0.53 7.15
CA ILE A 129 -2.89 -1.64 6.27
C ILE A 129 -1.51 -2.21 6.56
N TYR A 130 -0.68 -1.47 7.30
CA TYR A 130 0.66 -1.86 7.69
C TYR A 130 0.69 -3.29 8.25
N PRO A 131 1.30 -4.25 7.54
CA PRO A 131 1.37 -5.63 7.99
C PRO A 131 2.33 -5.71 9.18
N SER A 132 1.76 -5.56 10.38
CA SER A 132 2.46 -5.78 11.64
C SER A 132 2.97 -7.22 11.70
N LYS A 133 4.24 -7.39 12.09
CA LYS A 133 4.89 -8.70 12.26
C LYS A 133 4.07 -9.63 13.16
N ASN A 134 3.53 -9.08 14.24
CA ASN A 134 2.71 -9.82 15.20
C ASN A 134 1.45 -10.38 14.54
N ARG A 135 0.87 -9.65 13.57
CA ARG A 135 -0.35 -10.10 12.88
C ARG A 135 -0.08 -11.26 11.90
N CYS A 136 1.02 -11.20 11.12
CA CYS A 136 1.39 -12.31 10.20
C CYS A 136 1.80 -13.55 11.01
N GLU A 137 2.46 -13.38 12.16
CA GLU A 137 2.87 -14.49 13.05
C GLU A 137 1.67 -15.09 13.82
N GLU A 138 0.73 -14.27 14.32
CA GLU A 138 -0.52 -14.73 14.95
C GLU A 138 -1.39 -15.51 13.95
N GLU A 139 -1.57 -15.01 12.73
CA GLU A 139 -2.37 -15.71 11.72
C GLU A 139 -1.74 -17.06 11.33
N ILE A 140 -0.40 -17.14 11.26
CA ILE A 140 0.29 -18.41 11.02
C ILE A 140 0.14 -19.36 12.21
N HIS A 141 0.21 -18.86 13.45
CA HIS A 141 0.06 -19.68 14.66
C HIS A 141 -1.34 -20.30 14.77
N LEU A 142 -2.38 -19.49 14.56
CA LEU A 142 -3.79 -19.95 14.59
C LEU A 142 -4.08 -21.02 13.53
N LEU A 143 -3.42 -20.94 12.37
CA LEU A 143 -3.55 -21.93 11.31
C LEU A 143 -2.78 -23.23 11.63
N GLY A 144 -1.72 -23.14 12.44
CA GLY A 144 -1.02 -24.31 12.98
C GLY A 144 -1.89 -25.07 13.99
N GLU A 145 -2.45 -24.37 14.98
CA GLU A 145 -3.26 -24.99 16.04
C GLU A 145 -4.58 -25.60 15.53
N GLN A 146 -5.23 -24.96 14.53
CA GLN A 146 -6.39 -25.57 13.88
C GLN A 146 -6.04 -26.87 13.15
N LYS A 147 -4.82 -27.03 12.64
CA LYS A 147 -4.42 -28.28 11.97
C LYS A 147 -4.31 -29.42 12.96
N ASP A 148 -3.69 -29.19 14.11
CA ASP A 148 -3.56 -30.20 15.18
C ASP A 148 -4.93 -30.62 15.72
N THR A 149 -5.82 -29.66 15.98
CA THR A 149 -7.19 -29.96 16.47
C THR A 149 -7.98 -30.82 15.48
N ASN A 150 -7.85 -30.54 14.17
CA ASN A 150 -8.52 -31.32 13.12
C ASN A 150 -7.88 -32.69 12.84
N GLU A 151 -6.61 -32.91 13.21
CA GLU A 151 -5.96 -34.24 13.14
C GLU A 151 -6.33 -35.11 14.35
N VAL A 152 -6.50 -34.52 15.53
CA VAL A 152 -6.94 -35.24 16.74
C VAL A 152 -8.39 -35.71 16.63
N GLU A 153 -9.29 -34.95 16.01
CA GLU A 153 -10.70 -35.33 15.83
C GLU A 153 -10.91 -36.43 14.75
N ARG A 154 -9.85 -36.85 14.05
CA ARG A 154 -9.89 -37.93 13.06
C ARG A 154 -9.37 -39.29 13.57
N ILE A 155 -8.90 -39.37 14.81
CA ILE A 155 -8.40 -40.60 15.46
C ILE A 155 -9.46 -41.10 16.44
#